data_AF-A0A2S2NVE9-F1
#
_entry.id   AF-A0A2S2NVE9-F1
#
_cell.length_a   1.000
_cell.length_b   1.000
_cell.length_c   1.000
_cell.angle_alpha   90.00
_cell.angle_beta   90.00
_cell.angle_gamma   90.00
#
_symmetry.space_group_name_H-M   'P 1'
#
loop_
_entity.id
_entity.type
_entity.pdbx_description
1 polymer ?
#
loop_
_entity_poly.entity_id
_entity_poly.type
_entity_poly.pdbx_seq_one_letter_code
_entity_poly.pdbx_strand_id
1 'polypeptide(L)'
;MDDFTETLLKEWGSECGIDDNTINIFKDEEIDKKAFLSLTEDMIKELIPKIGKRAKFVQKLEKFKRTTLEVFQENNVQPLILPPVNTNESDKFKNIQITDIEVFEFEDIPAPDNLYTQDLFQDETLYRPGTSAIIDNGITSEVNEELTCKSSVYTVEESASKDYIKKILNNYSDGNLVIKYYESVGSLNQSMRNTLASVIIKHEIQHNTKIDKIKFLFLSNGIHNLFSNETKETYFTPYYKEGHNITPMRGKLYDKYCNLKKEIKKTNDQSIDIPTNSISDDNSINLKNSDYEDKLLWLKNNVEPIQTLQTFWIETMEYRQKKKENLIELYPGLQRPTGYILIELDFQHLYPNKEFLLLNKIDVFKVQLIKYIDKFNFQFGVQHFNTVRELKNPSKPGNDYLSILKLLPLLFQPITIRLNNKRKKDCMPSVWRPSKVEQAAAFITFIPDVSELKTLHNSKIEKALQFGLTLQPYVVIVGSNEIFTVVNNIYFKLETPLKGLDVCFKTFFSLNIHYPAESEQVWFFIQKYFYDINLKSDKNILSVQTLINDLSNI
;
A
#
# COMPACT_ATOMS: atom_id res chain seq x y z
N MET A 1 35.38 16.26 30.72
CA MET A 1 34.43 17.17 30.05
C MET A 1 35.19 18.29 29.35
N ASP A 2 34.86 18.57 28.08
CA ASP A 2 35.45 19.62 27.26
C ASP A 2 34.59 20.91 27.27
N ASP A 3 35.19 22.04 26.88
CA ASP A 3 34.54 23.37 26.90
C ASP A 3 33.23 23.40 26.10
N PHE A 4 33.16 22.62 25.02
CA PHE A 4 31.95 22.48 24.21
C PHE A 4 30.80 21.89 25.02
N THR A 5 31.03 20.77 25.69
CA THR A 5 30.00 20.07 26.48
C THR A 5 29.59 20.91 27.68
N GLU A 6 30.54 21.57 28.34
CA GLU A 6 30.25 22.46 29.46
C GLU A 6 29.37 23.65 29.05
N THR A 7 29.69 24.29 27.92
CA THR A 7 28.92 25.44 27.40
C THR A 7 27.50 25.03 27.02
N LEU A 8 27.35 23.88 26.36
CA LEU A 8 26.05 23.37 25.93
C LEU A 8 25.17 22.99 27.13
N LEU A 9 25.75 22.35 28.16
CA LEU A 9 25.04 22.02 29.39
C LEU A 9 24.57 23.26 30.16
N LYS A 10 25.40 24.31 30.22
CA LYS A 10 25.02 25.60 30.82
C LYS A 10 23.90 26.29 30.05
N GLU A 11 23.93 26.27 28.72
CA GLU A 11 22.85 26.77 27.88
C GLU A 11 21.55 25.99 28.12
N TRP A 12 21.64 24.67 28.30
CA TRP A 12 20.46 23.82 28.49
C TRP A 12 19.94 23.83 29.93
N GLY A 13 20.73 24.31 30.89
CA GLY A 13 20.41 24.31 32.31
C GLY A 13 19.10 24.99 32.67
N SER A 14 18.83 26.14 32.06
CA SER A 14 17.61 26.92 32.30
C SER A 14 16.33 26.22 31.83
N GLU A 15 16.40 25.42 30.76
CA GLU A 15 15.24 24.77 30.14
C GLU A 15 15.01 23.34 30.63
N CYS A 16 16.09 22.56 30.77
CA CYS A 16 16.05 21.17 31.21
C CYS A 16 16.07 21.03 32.73
N GLY A 17 16.31 22.13 33.46
CA GLY A 17 16.44 22.14 34.92
C GLY A 17 17.73 21.47 35.40
N ILE A 18 18.80 21.52 34.61
CA ILE A 18 20.14 21.02 34.95
C ILE A 18 20.79 22.10 35.82
N ASP A 19 21.12 21.72 37.05
CA ASP A 19 21.80 22.59 38.02
C ASP A 19 23.31 22.34 37.99
N ASP A 20 24.08 23.23 38.60
CA ASP A 20 25.55 23.12 38.65
C ASP A 20 26.03 21.78 39.24
N ASN A 21 25.26 21.20 40.15
CA ASN A 21 25.54 19.86 40.68
C ASN A 21 25.44 18.79 39.60
N THR A 22 24.43 18.84 38.74
CA THR A 22 24.32 17.91 37.61
C THR A 22 25.44 18.15 36.60
N ILE A 23 25.85 19.40 36.35
CA ILE A 23 26.98 19.69 35.46
C ILE A 23 28.30 19.13 36.02
N ASN A 24 28.49 19.18 37.35
CA ASN A 24 29.64 18.58 38.00
C ASN A 24 29.65 17.04 37.84
N ILE A 25 28.50 16.37 37.87
CA ILE A 25 28.43 14.92 37.59
C ILE A 25 28.94 14.62 36.17
N PHE A 26 28.54 15.40 35.15
CA PHE A 26 29.06 15.23 33.79
C PHE A 26 30.57 15.50 33.71
N LYS A 27 31.08 16.39 34.55
CA LYS A 27 32.51 16.69 34.66
C LYS A 27 33.28 15.55 35.30
N ASP A 28 32.76 15.01 36.39
CA ASP A 28 33.34 13.92 37.18
C ASP A 28 33.34 12.60 36.39
N GLU A 29 32.29 12.35 35.60
CA GLU A 29 32.20 11.22 34.66
C GLU A 29 32.93 11.46 33.32
N GLU A 30 33.74 12.52 33.26
CA GLU A 30 34.61 12.87 32.12
C GLU A 30 33.90 13.02 30.76
N ILE A 31 32.59 13.28 30.72
CA ILE A 31 31.80 13.31 29.48
C ILE A 31 32.29 14.44 28.55
N ASP A 32 33.02 14.08 27.50
CA ASP A 32 33.46 14.99 26.43
C ASP A 32 32.42 15.06 25.29
N LYS A 33 32.65 15.92 24.29
CA LYS A 33 31.74 16.09 23.14
C LYS A 33 31.38 14.78 22.45
N LYS A 34 32.32 13.85 22.32
CA LYS A 34 32.10 12.58 21.64
C LYS A 34 31.24 11.66 22.50
N ALA A 35 31.56 11.52 23.78
CA ALA A 35 30.78 10.78 24.75
C ALA A 35 29.36 11.35 24.90
N PHE A 36 29.23 12.68 24.93
CA PHE A 36 27.96 13.40 25.01
C PHE A 36 27.00 13.05 23.87
N LEU A 37 27.51 12.96 22.64
CA LEU A 37 26.73 12.56 21.46
C LEU A 37 26.39 11.06 21.43
N SER A 38 27.06 10.24 22.23
CA SER A 38 26.84 8.79 22.31
C SER A 38 26.09 8.35 23.56
N LEU A 39 25.62 9.28 24.41
CA LEU A 39 24.82 8.95 25.60
C LEU A 39 23.55 8.17 25.23
N THR A 40 23.36 7.02 25.87
CA THR A 40 22.16 6.17 25.81
C THR A 40 21.20 6.51 26.96
N GLU A 41 19.95 6.04 26.88
CA GLU A 41 18.96 6.32 27.94
C GLU A 41 19.40 5.82 29.32
N ASP A 42 20.06 4.66 29.38
CA ASP A 42 20.59 4.10 30.63
C ASP A 42 21.74 4.94 31.21
N MET A 43 22.67 5.42 30.38
CA MET A 43 23.74 6.34 30.83
C MET A 43 23.15 7.66 31.34
N ILE A 44 22.13 8.19 30.66
CA ILE A 44 21.46 9.43 31.07
C ILE A 44 20.68 9.22 32.38
N LYS A 45 20.19 8.01 32.64
CA LYS A 45 19.53 7.68 33.92
C LYS A 45 20.50 7.76 35.10
N GLU A 46 21.77 7.41 34.90
CA GLU A 46 22.84 7.56 35.90
C GLU A 46 23.22 9.02 36.09
N LEU A 47 23.39 9.78 35.00
CA LEU A 47 23.77 11.20 35.02
C LEU A 47 22.64 12.12 35.54
N ILE A 48 21.37 11.80 35.22
CA ILE A 48 20.18 12.58 35.59
C ILE A 48 19.10 11.63 36.17
N PRO A 49 19.17 11.32 37.47
CA PRO A 49 18.25 10.35 38.10
C PRO A 49 16.79 10.81 38.12
N LYS A 50 16.55 12.13 38.23
CA LYS A 50 15.21 12.72 38.28
C LYS A 50 14.51 12.62 36.93
N ILE A 51 13.50 11.76 36.83
CA ILE A 51 12.81 11.41 35.58
C ILE A 51 12.29 12.61 34.78
N GLY A 52 11.77 13.65 35.46
CA GLY A 52 11.27 14.86 34.79
C GLY A 52 12.37 15.72 34.16
N LYS A 53 13.53 15.82 34.81
CA LYS A 53 14.70 16.53 34.25
C LYS A 53 15.31 15.70 33.11
N ARG A 54 15.38 14.37 33.29
CA ARG A 54 15.86 13.42 32.29
C ARG A 54 15.06 13.49 30.99
N ALA A 55 13.73 13.44 31.06
CA ALA A 55 12.88 13.48 29.87
C ALA A 55 13.11 14.76 29.04
N LYS A 56 13.24 15.92 29.70
CA LYS A 56 13.55 17.20 29.04
C LYS A 56 14.93 17.21 28.39
N PHE A 57 15.93 16.65 29.07
CA PHE A 57 17.29 16.54 28.54
C PHE A 57 17.35 15.60 27.32
N VAL A 58 16.74 14.42 27.40
CA VAL A 58 16.68 13.45 26.29
C VAL A 58 16.03 14.08 25.05
N GLN A 59 14.89 14.77 25.22
CA GLN A 59 14.23 15.45 24.10
C GLN A 59 15.13 16.48 23.43
N LYS A 60 15.90 17.24 24.22
CA LYS A 60 16.81 18.28 23.72
C LYS A 60 18.04 17.69 23.05
N LEU A 61 18.60 16.61 23.62
CA LEU A 61 19.70 15.86 23.05
C LEU A 61 19.34 15.26 21.68
N GLU A 62 18.15 14.67 21.55
CA GLU A 62 17.66 14.12 20.27
C GLU A 62 17.38 15.20 19.23
N LYS A 63 16.92 16.38 19.65
CA LYS A 63 16.80 17.55 18.74
C LYS A 63 18.19 18.00 18.27
N PHE A 64 19.15 18.11 19.19
CA PHE A 64 20.51 18.53 18.90
C PHE A 64 21.25 17.57 17.97
N LYS A 65 21.10 16.25 18.18
CA LYS A 65 21.67 15.21 17.29
C LYS A 65 21.12 15.34 15.87
N ARG A 66 19.80 15.53 15.70
CA ARG A 66 19.18 15.75 14.38
C ARG A 66 19.72 16.99 13.69
N THR A 67 19.72 18.14 14.38
CA THR A 67 20.22 19.39 13.79
C THR A 67 21.71 19.32 13.46
N THR A 68 22.51 18.64 14.27
CA THR A 68 23.95 18.47 14.02
C THR A 68 24.20 17.56 12.82
N LEU A 69 23.43 16.48 12.65
CA LEU A 69 23.53 15.55 11.52
C LEU A 69 23.11 16.18 10.18
N GLU A 70 22.18 17.13 10.20
CA GLU A 70 21.77 17.89 9.01
C GLU A 70 22.90 18.82 8.50
N VAL A 71 23.69 19.42 9.41
CA VAL A 71 24.80 20.33 9.05
C VAL A 71 26.02 19.60 8.47
N PHE A 72 26.24 18.32 8.81
CA PHE A 72 27.35 17.52 8.27
C PHE A 72 27.13 17.04 6.81
N GLN A 73 25.90 17.13 6.28
CA GLN A 73 25.61 16.75 4.88
C GLN A 73 25.85 17.89 3.89
N GLU A 74 25.91 19.16 4.34
CA GLU A 74 26.14 20.31 3.46
C GLU A 74 27.63 20.68 3.28
N ASN A 75 28.53 20.22 4.17
CA ASN A 75 29.92 20.74 4.23
C ASN A 75 31.04 19.77 3.83
N ASN A 76 30.75 18.58 3.27
CA ASN A 76 31.78 17.69 2.72
C ASN A 76 31.68 17.54 1.21
N VAL A 77 32.06 18.59 0.49
CA VAL A 77 32.50 18.50 -0.90
C VAL A 77 33.96 18.94 -0.97
N GLN A 78 34.91 17.99 -0.93
CA GLN A 78 36.18 18.11 -1.66
C GLN A 78 36.67 16.73 -2.13
N PRO A 79 37.23 16.63 -3.36
CA PRO A 79 37.55 15.35 -4.00
C PRO A 79 38.98 14.90 -3.68
N LEU A 80 39.12 13.70 -3.12
CA LEU A 80 40.41 13.00 -3.05
C LEU A 80 40.53 12.03 -4.23
N ILE A 81 41.38 12.42 -5.19
CA ILE A 81 41.87 11.60 -6.29
C ILE A 81 42.76 10.49 -5.71
N LEU A 82 42.51 9.24 -6.09
CA LEU A 82 43.45 8.12 -5.90
C LEU A 82 43.79 7.51 -7.27
N PRO A 83 45.07 7.16 -7.52
CA PRO A 83 45.56 6.63 -8.81
C PRO A 83 45.16 5.15 -9.00
N PRO A 84 45.25 4.61 -10.23
CA PRO A 84 44.74 3.27 -10.54
C PRO A 84 45.69 2.20 -9.99
N VAL A 85 45.14 1.18 -9.33
CA VAL A 85 45.89 -0.03 -8.96
C VAL A 85 45.17 -1.27 -9.46
N ASN A 86 45.99 -2.14 -10.01
CA ASN A 86 45.72 -3.25 -10.89
C ASN A 86 44.84 -4.35 -10.29
N THR A 87 44.12 -4.99 -11.22
CA THR A 87 43.55 -6.34 -11.12
C THR A 87 44.58 -7.34 -10.60
N ASN A 88 44.22 -8.05 -9.52
CA ASN A 88 44.43 -9.48 -9.26
C ASN A 88 44.47 -9.72 -7.74
N GLU A 89 43.34 -10.10 -7.15
CA GLU A 89 43.25 -11.03 -6.01
C GLU A 89 41.76 -11.28 -5.69
N SER A 90 41.17 -12.15 -6.51
CA SER A 90 40.04 -12.98 -6.12
C SER A 90 40.54 -14.05 -5.14
N ASP A 91 39.66 -14.45 -4.21
CA ASP A 91 39.81 -15.55 -3.24
C ASP A 91 40.42 -15.19 -1.87
N LYS A 92 39.58 -14.60 -1.01
CA LYS A 92 39.38 -15.00 0.40
C LYS A 92 38.11 -14.31 0.93
N PHE A 93 37.44 -14.97 1.89
CA PHE A 93 36.08 -14.68 2.41
C PHE A 93 34.91 -15.36 1.68
N LYS A 94 35.03 -16.68 1.49
CA LYS A 94 33.90 -17.58 1.74
C LYS A 94 34.01 -18.11 3.17
N ASN A 95 32.85 -18.28 3.81
CA ASN A 95 32.59 -18.91 5.11
C ASN A 95 32.50 -17.96 6.32
N ILE A 96 31.31 -17.38 6.50
CA ILE A 96 30.74 -17.18 7.83
C ILE A 96 29.41 -17.94 7.83
N GLN A 97 29.41 -19.12 8.47
CA GLN A 97 28.19 -19.84 8.82
C GLN A 97 27.64 -19.21 10.09
N ILE A 98 26.40 -18.72 10.04
CA ILE A 98 25.63 -18.32 11.23
C ILE A 98 24.76 -19.52 11.57
N THR A 99 25.29 -20.44 12.37
CA THR A 99 24.50 -21.36 13.18
C THR A 99 24.41 -20.75 14.58
N ASP A 100 23.29 -21.00 15.25
CA ASP A 100 23.00 -20.66 16.65
C ASP A 100 22.20 -19.36 16.86
N ILE A 101 20.91 -19.43 16.52
CA ILE A 101 19.89 -18.75 17.32
C ILE A 101 19.08 -19.86 17.98
N GLU A 102 19.35 -20.06 19.26
CA GLU A 102 18.58 -20.96 20.13
C GLU A 102 17.12 -20.47 20.20
N VAL A 103 16.21 -21.39 19.94
CA VAL A 103 14.76 -21.22 20.09
C VAL A 103 14.46 -21.28 21.59
N PHE A 104 14.13 -20.15 22.20
CA PHE A 104 13.52 -20.11 23.52
C PHE A 104 11.99 -20.06 23.36
N GLU A 105 11.31 -21.11 23.82
CA GLU A 105 9.87 -21.09 24.12
C GLU A 105 9.61 -20.07 25.22
N PHE A 106 8.57 -19.23 25.06
CA PHE A 106 8.08 -18.38 26.13
C PHE A 106 6.58 -18.56 26.34
N GLU A 107 6.23 -18.78 27.61
CA GLU A 107 4.89 -18.87 28.18
C GLU A 107 4.13 -17.55 28.09
N ASP A 108 2.80 -17.66 28.02
CA ASP A 108 1.83 -16.58 27.92
C ASP A 108 1.99 -15.51 29.02
N ILE A 109 2.18 -14.25 28.61
CA ILE A 109 2.10 -13.07 29.49
C ILE A 109 0.79 -12.33 29.17
N PRO A 110 -0.05 -12.00 30.17
CA PRO A 110 -1.31 -11.31 29.94
C PRO A 110 -1.09 -9.83 29.55
N ALA A 111 -1.94 -9.35 28.65
CA ALA A 111 -1.90 -8.01 28.08
C ALA A 111 -1.98 -6.90 29.16
N PRO A 112 -1.13 -5.86 29.11
CA PRO A 112 -1.28 -4.70 29.98
C PRO A 112 -2.39 -3.78 29.48
N ASP A 113 -3.12 -3.21 30.45
CA ASP A 113 -4.21 -2.27 30.25
C ASP A 113 -3.79 -0.99 29.52
N ASN A 114 -4.70 -0.54 28.66
CA ASN A 114 -4.64 0.63 27.80
C ASN A 114 -4.15 1.91 28.52
N LEU A 115 -3.03 2.49 28.07
CA LEU A 115 -2.77 3.92 28.21
C LEU A 115 -3.03 4.62 26.88
N TYR A 116 -4.08 5.44 26.87
CA TYR A 116 -4.40 6.39 25.81
C TYR A 116 -3.31 7.46 25.72
N THR A 117 -2.65 7.58 24.56
CA THR A 117 -1.99 8.82 24.16
C THR A 117 -2.89 9.58 23.20
N GLN A 118 -3.44 10.68 23.72
CA GLN A 118 -4.00 11.79 22.96
C GLN A 118 -2.90 12.42 22.09
N ASP A 119 -3.11 12.45 20.77
CA ASP A 119 -2.41 13.40 19.91
C ASP A 119 -3.44 14.25 19.16
N LEU A 120 -3.30 15.56 19.38
CA LEU A 120 -4.06 16.63 18.75
C LEU A 120 -3.58 16.82 17.31
N PHE A 121 -4.42 16.44 16.35
CA PHE A 121 -4.50 17.14 15.08
C PHE A 121 -5.97 17.43 14.80
N GLN A 122 -6.36 18.68 14.99
CA GLN A 122 -7.61 19.22 14.48
C GLN A 122 -7.47 19.34 12.97
N ASP A 123 -8.28 18.58 12.24
CA ASP A 123 -8.80 19.03 10.96
C ASP A 123 -10.26 18.59 10.87
N GLU A 124 -11.14 19.56 11.05
CA GLU A 124 -12.58 19.42 10.98
C GLU A 124 -13.01 19.18 9.54
N THR A 125 -13.53 17.98 9.23
CA THR A 125 -14.74 17.87 8.39
C THR A 125 -15.50 16.60 8.73
N LEU A 126 -16.64 16.80 9.39
CA LEU A 126 -17.61 15.81 9.84
C LEU A 126 -18.25 15.04 8.67
N TYR A 127 -18.04 13.72 8.60
CA TYR A 127 -19.04 12.84 7.98
C TYR A 127 -19.12 11.45 8.62
N ARG A 128 -20.22 11.26 9.35
CA ARG A 128 -20.72 9.99 9.90
C ARG A 128 -21.55 9.27 8.81
N PRO A 129 -21.57 7.93 8.74
CA PRO A 129 -22.28 7.20 7.67
C PRO A 129 -23.75 6.93 8.05
N GLY A 130 -24.66 7.08 7.08
CA GLY A 130 -26.04 6.59 7.17
C GLY A 130 -26.71 6.40 5.80
N THR A 131 -26.87 5.12 5.45
CA THR A 131 -28.08 4.43 4.95
C THR A 131 -28.77 4.82 3.61
N SER A 132 -28.94 3.79 2.78
CA SER A 132 -29.63 3.75 1.47
C SER A 132 -31.07 3.27 1.64
N ALA A 133 -32.02 3.93 0.96
CA ALA A 133 -33.44 3.62 1.01
C ALA A 133 -33.82 2.41 0.12
N ILE A 134 -34.75 1.62 0.65
CA ILE A 134 -35.54 0.57 0.00
C ILE A 134 -36.50 1.20 -1.02
N ILE A 135 -36.65 0.58 -2.19
CA ILE A 135 -37.87 0.70 -3.01
C ILE A 135 -38.44 -0.70 -3.18
N ASP A 136 -39.74 -0.70 -2.98
CA ASP A 136 -40.70 -1.78 -2.88
C ASP A 136 -40.84 -2.62 -4.15
N ASN A 137 -41.23 -3.88 -3.98
CA ASN A 137 -41.49 -4.85 -5.03
C ASN A 137 -42.86 -4.61 -5.66
N GLY A 138 -42.89 -4.16 -6.91
CA GLY A 138 -44.01 -4.35 -7.81
C GLY A 138 -43.77 -5.59 -8.67
N ILE A 139 -44.60 -6.61 -8.47
CA ILE A 139 -44.68 -7.81 -9.30
C ILE A 139 -45.11 -7.40 -10.71
N THR A 140 -44.27 -7.67 -11.72
CA THR A 140 -44.76 -8.05 -13.06
C THR A 140 -43.73 -8.97 -13.72
N SER A 141 -44.22 -10.14 -14.09
CA SER A 141 -43.56 -11.18 -14.86
C SER A 141 -43.15 -10.71 -16.26
N GLU A 142 -42.26 -11.52 -16.84
CA GLU A 142 -42.21 -11.90 -18.26
C GLU A 142 -41.07 -11.39 -19.19
N VAL A 143 -40.52 -12.42 -19.85
CA VAL A 143 -39.83 -12.55 -21.14
C VAL A 143 -38.31 -12.33 -21.20
N ASN A 144 -37.63 -13.47 -21.37
CA ASN A 144 -36.33 -13.63 -22.01
C ASN A 144 -36.40 -13.14 -23.46
N GLU A 145 -35.59 -12.14 -23.83
CA GLU A 145 -35.22 -11.96 -25.24
C GLU A 145 -33.70 -11.78 -25.37
N GLU A 146 -33.09 -12.81 -25.95
CA GLU A 146 -31.81 -12.73 -26.64
C GLU A 146 -31.91 -11.69 -27.75
N LEU A 147 -30.95 -10.76 -27.83
CA LEU A 147 -30.82 -9.86 -28.97
C LEU A 147 -29.42 -9.95 -29.56
N THR A 148 -29.37 -10.74 -30.63
CA THR A 148 -28.35 -10.72 -31.68
C THR A 148 -28.51 -9.47 -32.56
N CYS A 149 -27.36 -8.85 -32.89
CA CYS A 149 -27.04 -7.92 -33.98
C CYS A 149 -28.08 -6.89 -34.50
N LYS A 150 -27.75 -5.59 -34.36
CA LYS A 150 -27.99 -4.54 -35.39
C LYS A 150 -27.14 -3.28 -35.14
N SER A 151 -26.02 -3.15 -35.88
CA SER A 151 -25.04 -2.06 -35.82
C SER A 151 -25.46 -0.75 -36.51
N SER A 152 -26.76 -0.42 -36.60
CA SER A 152 -27.23 0.81 -37.26
C SER A 152 -28.03 1.77 -36.37
N VAL A 153 -28.17 1.47 -35.08
CA VAL A 153 -28.87 2.32 -34.09
C VAL A 153 -27.90 3.05 -33.15
N TYR A 154 -26.66 2.57 -33.03
CA TYR A 154 -25.66 3.07 -32.08
C TYR A 154 -25.20 4.53 -32.33
N THR A 155 -25.21 5.01 -33.57
CA THR A 155 -24.62 6.32 -33.91
C THR A 155 -25.49 7.53 -33.54
N VAL A 156 -26.80 7.35 -33.35
CA VAL A 156 -27.73 8.46 -33.08
C VAL A 156 -27.74 8.82 -31.57
N GLU A 157 -27.71 7.83 -30.67
CA GLU A 157 -27.68 8.07 -29.21
C GLU A 157 -26.33 8.60 -28.71
N GLU A 158 -25.22 8.25 -29.37
CA GLU A 158 -23.88 8.69 -29.01
C GLU A 158 -23.64 10.19 -29.24
N SER A 159 -24.16 10.74 -30.35
CA SER A 159 -24.09 12.18 -30.63
C SER A 159 -24.97 12.99 -29.67
N ALA A 160 -26.18 12.50 -29.39
CA ALA A 160 -27.13 13.16 -28.48
C ALA A 160 -26.58 13.25 -27.04
N SER A 161 -25.92 12.20 -26.55
CA SER A 161 -25.32 12.20 -25.20
C SER A 161 -24.15 13.17 -25.07
N LYS A 162 -23.28 13.25 -26.09
CA LYS A 162 -22.18 14.21 -26.15
C LYS A 162 -22.67 15.66 -26.15
N ASP A 163 -23.62 15.98 -27.03
CA ASP A 163 -24.15 17.34 -27.15
C ASP A 163 -24.88 17.77 -25.88
N TYR A 164 -25.54 16.83 -25.20
CA TYR A 164 -26.16 17.07 -23.92
C TYR A 164 -25.16 17.44 -22.82
N ILE A 165 -24.06 16.67 -22.67
CA ILE A 165 -23.00 17.01 -21.71
C ILE A 165 -22.37 18.36 -22.04
N LYS A 166 -22.07 18.61 -23.32
CA LYS A 166 -21.49 19.88 -23.76
C LYS A 166 -22.41 21.07 -23.43
N LYS A 167 -23.72 20.92 -23.63
CA LYS A 167 -24.73 21.93 -23.26
C LYS A 167 -24.74 22.20 -21.76
N ILE A 168 -24.71 21.16 -20.93
CA ILE A 168 -24.64 21.31 -19.47
C ILE A 168 -23.39 22.12 -19.10
N LEU A 169 -22.22 21.74 -19.59
CA LEU A 169 -20.97 22.39 -19.20
C LEU A 169 -20.90 23.86 -19.61
N ASN A 170 -21.41 24.21 -20.79
CA ASN A 170 -21.44 25.59 -21.25
C ASN A 170 -22.36 26.49 -20.39
N ASN A 171 -23.35 25.92 -19.70
CA ASN A 171 -24.28 26.67 -18.84
C ASN A 171 -23.66 27.09 -17.49
N TYR A 172 -22.50 26.56 -17.10
CA TYR A 172 -21.87 26.87 -15.82
C TYR A 172 -20.44 27.39 -16.01
N SER A 173 -20.03 28.38 -15.19
CA SER A 173 -18.65 28.91 -15.19
C SER A 173 -17.61 27.81 -15.00
N ASP A 174 -17.89 26.90 -14.06
CA ASP A 174 -17.00 25.79 -13.69
C ASP A 174 -16.94 24.74 -14.81
N GLY A 175 -18.04 24.55 -15.56
CA GLY A 175 -18.08 23.66 -16.71
C GLY A 175 -17.26 24.20 -17.89
N ASN A 176 -17.33 25.50 -18.15
CA ASN A 176 -16.47 26.18 -19.14
C ASN A 176 -14.99 26.07 -18.79
N LEU A 177 -14.64 26.12 -17.50
CA LEU A 177 -13.27 25.92 -17.03
C LEU A 177 -12.76 24.50 -17.33
N VAL A 178 -13.60 23.47 -17.17
CA VAL A 178 -13.25 22.08 -17.53
C VAL A 178 -13.00 21.95 -19.04
N ILE A 179 -13.85 22.55 -19.88
CA ILE A 179 -13.69 22.52 -21.34
C ILE A 179 -12.37 23.18 -21.75
N LYS A 180 -12.12 24.42 -21.28
CA LYS A 180 -10.87 25.15 -21.60
C LYS A 180 -9.62 24.41 -21.14
N TYR A 181 -9.66 23.81 -19.95
CA TYR A 181 -8.55 23.00 -19.45
C TYR A 181 -8.27 21.83 -20.41
N TYR A 182 -9.30 21.09 -20.81
CA TYR A 182 -9.16 19.97 -21.74
C TYR A 182 -8.64 20.41 -23.12
N GLU A 183 -9.12 21.53 -23.66
CA GLU A 183 -8.64 22.07 -24.94
C GLU A 183 -7.15 22.42 -24.89
N SER A 184 -6.64 22.85 -23.72
CA SER A 184 -5.23 23.19 -23.54
C SER A 184 -4.31 21.99 -23.24
N VAL A 185 -4.78 20.99 -22.49
CA VAL A 185 -3.95 19.87 -21.97
C VAL A 185 -4.22 18.56 -22.72
N GLY A 186 -5.35 18.43 -23.41
CA GLY A 186 -5.79 17.21 -24.10
C GLY A 186 -6.24 16.08 -23.17
N SER A 187 -6.28 16.29 -21.85
CA SER A 187 -6.74 15.31 -20.85
C SER A 187 -7.21 16.02 -19.57
N LEU A 188 -8.07 15.39 -18.76
CA LEU A 188 -8.55 15.97 -17.50
C LEU A 188 -7.72 15.47 -16.31
N ASN A 189 -7.34 16.38 -15.40
CA ASN A 189 -6.74 16.01 -14.12
C ASN A 189 -7.81 15.69 -13.05
N GLN A 190 -7.41 15.18 -11.88
CA GLN A 190 -8.36 14.79 -10.83
C GLN A 190 -9.25 15.93 -10.33
N SER A 191 -8.74 17.16 -10.26
CA SER A 191 -9.50 18.35 -9.87
C SER A 191 -10.60 18.64 -10.90
N MET A 192 -10.25 18.66 -12.19
CA MET A 192 -11.20 18.88 -13.28
C MET A 192 -12.25 17.79 -13.38
N ARG A 193 -11.86 16.52 -13.19
CA ARG A 193 -12.82 15.39 -13.15
C ARG A 193 -13.82 15.53 -11.99
N ASN A 194 -13.40 16.04 -10.83
CA ASN A 194 -14.29 16.30 -9.70
C ASN A 194 -15.23 17.49 -9.96
N THR A 195 -14.71 18.58 -10.55
CA THR A 195 -15.50 19.74 -10.98
C THR A 195 -16.55 19.33 -12.01
N LEU A 196 -16.15 18.56 -13.02
CA LEU A 196 -17.01 17.99 -14.06
C LEU A 196 -18.18 17.21 -13.46
N ALA A 197 -17.89 16.23 -12.61
CA ALA A 197 -18.93 15.43 -11.95
C ALA A 197 -19.85 16.29 -11.06
N SER A 198 -19.29 17.31 -10.40
CA SER A 198 -20.05 18.24 -9.57
C SER A 198 -21.04 19.07 -10.39
N VAL A 199 -20.61 19.66 -11.51
CA VAL A 199 -21.46 20.47 -12.39
C VAL A 199 -22.61 19.63 -12.95
N ILE A 200 -22.30 18.46 -13.50
CA ILE A 200 -23.31 17.57 -14.11
C ILE A 200 -24.36 17.15 -13.08
N ILE A 201 -23.95 16.66 -11.91
CA ILE A 201 -24.88 16.16 -10.91
C ILE A 201 -25.71 17.27 -10.26
N LYS A 202 -25.14 18.46 -10.06
CA LYS A 202 -25.89 19.62 -9.56
C LYS A 202 -26.98 20.04 -10.55
N HIS A 203 -26.64 20.12 -11.85
CA HIS A 203 -27.63 20.41 -12.90
C HIS A 203 -28.75 19.37 -12.93
N GLU A 204 -28.40 18.07 -12.89
CA GLU A 204 -29.40 17.00 -12.92
C GLU A 204 -30.31 17.01 -11.71
N ILE A 205 -29.80 17.28 -10.50
CA ILE A 205 -30.64 17.39 -9.29
C ILE A 205 -31.51 18.65 -9.29
N GLN A 206 -31.06 19.74 -9.90
CA GLN A 206 -31.88 20.96 -10.05
C GLN A 206 -33.11 20.73 -10.95
N HIS A 207 -32.98 19.85 -11.96
CA HIS A 207 -34.04 19.57 -12.93
C HIS A 207 -34.83 18.27 -12.64
N ASN A 208 -34.28 17.33 -11.86
CA ASN A 208 -34.89 16.03 -11.56
C ASN A 208 -34.80 15.69 -10.07
N THR A 209 -35.87 15.11 -9.51
CA THR A 209 -35.91 14.68 -8.09
C THR A 209 -35.06 13.42 -7.81
N LYS A 210 -34.80 12.59 -8.83
CA LYS A 210 -33.97 11.37 -8.73
C LYS A 210 -33.26 11.09 -10.05
N ILE A 211 -32.00 10.67 -9.97
CA ILE A 211 -31.21 10.18 -11.12
C ILE A 211 -31.22 8.64 -11.04
N ASP A 212 -31.64 7.99 -12.13
CA ASP A 212 -31.68 6.53 -12.22
C ASP A 212 -30.42 5.95 -12.88
N LYS A 213 -30.33 4.61 -12.91
CA LYS A 213 -29.17 3.88 -13.46
C LYS A 213 -28.96 4.17 -14.95
N ILE A 214 -30.04 4.29 -15.72
CA ILE A 214 -29.98 4.53 -17.16
C ILE A 214 -29.39 5.92 -17.41
N LYS A 215 -29.82 6.93 -16.66
CA LYS A 215 -29.30 8.28 -16.75
C LYS A 215 -27.81 8.35 -16.38
N PHE A 216 -27.37 7.64 -15.34
CA PHE A 216 -25.93 7.59 -15.03
C PHE A 216 -25.09 6.99 -16.16
N LEU A 217 -25.58 5.93 -16.81
CA LEU A 217 -24.91 5.30 -17.95
C LEU A 217 -24.87 6.25 -19.16
N PHE A 218 -25.97 6.95 -19.43
CA PHE A 218 -26.07 7.98 -20.47
C PHE A 218 -25.07 9.12 -20.23
N LEU A 219 -24.97 9.62 -18.99
CA LEU A 219 -24.03 10.67 -18.63
C LEU A 219 -22.58 10.21 -18.74
N SER A 220 -22.24 9.00 -18.28
CA SER A 220 -20.88 8.45 -18.40
C SER A 220 -20.46 8.26 -19.86
N ASN A 221 -21.38 7.83 -20.73
CA ASN A 221 -21.12 7.72 -22.17
C ASN A 221 -20.93 9.09 -22.82
N GLY A 222 -21.77 10.08 -22.49
CA GLY A 222 -21.62 11.44 -23.00
C GLY A 222 -20.28 12.08 -22.60
N ILE A 223 -19.78 11.79 -21.39
CA ILE A 223 -18.46 12.24 -20.93
C ILE A 223 -17.34 11.57 -21.72
N HIS A 224 -17.38 10.24 -21.89
CA HIS A 224 -16.41 9.51 -22.71
C HIS A 224 -16.36 10.02 -24.16
N ASN A 225 -17.53 10.33 -24.74
CA ASN A 225 -17.65 10.82 -26.11
C ASN A 225 -17.19 12.29 -26.28
N LEU A 226 -17.30 13.10 -25.21
CA LEU A 226 -16.82 14.49 -25.21
C LEU A 226 -15.32 14.57 -24.94
N PHE A 227 -14.81 13.70 -24.06
CA PHE A 227 -13.41 13.64 -23.64
C PHE A 227 -12.85 12.24 -23.94
N SER A 228 -12.28 12.05 -25.13
CA SER A 228 -11.83 10.74 -25.64
C SER A 228 -10.86 9.99 -24.71
N ASN A 229 -10.14 10.70 -23.84
CA ASN A 229 -9.16 10.11 -22.91
C ASN A 229 -9.78 9.60 -21.59
N GLU A 230 -11.07 9.88 -21.36
CA GLU A 230 -11.79 9.48 -20.16
C GLU A 230 -12.50 8.14 -20.37
N THR A 231 -12.68 7.32 -19.32
CA THR A 231 -13.41 6.03 -19.41
C THR A 231 -14.78 6.13 -18.73
N LYS A 232 -15.80 5.49 -19.31
CA LYS A 232 -17.17 5.51 -18.76
C LYS A 232 -17.23 4.98 -17.32
N GLU A 233 -16.42 3.96 -17.00
CA GLU A 233 -16.33 3.33 -15.68
C GLU A 233 -15.84 4.30 -14.60
N THR A 234 -15.04 5.31 -14.98
CA THR A 234 -14.58 6.38 -14.07
C THR A 234 -15.73 7.22 -13.52
N TYR A 235 -16.76 7.40 -14.33
CA TYR A 235 -17.91 8.23 -14.00
C TYR A 235 -19.05 7.42 -13.43
N PHE A 236 -19.25 6.19 -13.93
CA PHE A 236 -20.26 5.28 -13.40
C PHE A 236 -19.96 3.80 -13.69
N THR A 237 -20.00 2.98 -12.64
CA THR A 237 -20.01 1.51 -12.69
C THR A 237 -21.27 1.02 -11.99
N PRO A 238 -22.14 0.22 -12.65
CA PRO A 238 -23.37 -0.27 -12.04
C PRO A 238 -23.13 -1.40 -11.03
N TYR A 239 -24.14 -1.69 -10.21
CA TYR A 239 -24.11 -2.86 -9.32
C TYR A 239 -24.03 -4.15 -10.14
N TYR A 240 -23.16 -5.06 -9.72
CA TYR A 240 -23.00 -6.40 -10.29
C TYR A 240 -22.73 -7.41 -9.17
N LYS A 241 -23.43 -8.55 -9.19
CA LYS A 241 -23.26 -9.66 -8.23
C LYS A 241 -23.11 -10.96 -9.02
N GLU A 242 -21.98 -11.63 -8.82
CA GLU A 242 -21.70 -12.97 -9.36
C GLU A 242 -21.01 -13.80 -8.28
N GLY A 243 -21.68 -14.85 -7.79
CA GLY A 243 -21.21 -15.64 -6.64
C GLY A 243 -21.01 -14.80 -5.37
N HIS A 244 -19.81 -14.87 -4.77
CA HIS A 244 -19.40 -14.05 -3.63
C HIS A 244 -18.90 -12.65 -4.01
N ASN A 245 -18.69 -12.35 -5.30
CA ASN A 245 -18.18 -11.06 -5.74
C ASN A 245 -19.33 -10.07 -5.90
N ILE A 246 -19.25 -8.97 -5.14
CA ILE A 246 -20.22 -7.88 -5.19
C ILE A 246 -19.47 -6.62 -5.62
N THR A 247 -19.76 -6.12 -6.82
CA THR A 247 -19.36 -4.77 -7.23
C THR A 247 -20.51 -3.81 -6.90
N PRO A 248 -20.36 -2.90 -5.93
CA PRO A 248 -21.38 -1.90 -5.64
C PRO A 248 -21.45 -0.85 -6.76
N MET A 249 -22.58 -0.14 -6.87
CA MET A 249 -22.65 1.07 -7.70
C MET A 249 -21.62 2.09 -7.22
N ARG A 250 -20.86 2.66 -8.15
CA ARG A 250 -19.76 3.61 -7.84
C ARG A 250 -19.37 4.44 -9.06
N GLY A 251 -18.49 5.42 -8.85
CA GLY A 251 -17.97 6.30 -9.90
C GLY A 251 -18.26 7.75 -9.59
N LYS A 252 -17.51 8.69 -10.16
CA LYS A 252 -17.53 10.11 -9.76
C LYS A 252 -18.93 10.74 -9.78
N LEU A 253 -19.76 10.38 -10.77
CA LEU A 253 -21.14 10.87 -10.86
C LEU A 253 -22.01 10.32 -9.73
N TYR A 254 -21.93 9.00 -9.50
CA TYR A 254 -22.71 8.35 -8.46
C TYR A 254 -22.28 8.77 -7.05
N ASP A 255 -20.97 8.83 -6.80
CA ASP A 255 -20.41 9.27 -5.52
C ASP A 255 -20.82 10.71 -5.21
N LYS A 256 -20.76 11.60 -6.21
CA LYS A 256 -21.21 12.99 -6.07
C LYS A 256 -22.71 13.08 -5.81
N TYR A 257 -23.52 12.27 -6.49
CA TYR A 257 -24.96 12.18 -6.27
C TYR A 257 -25.29 11.72 -4.85
N CYS A 258 -24.64 10.66 -4.37
CA CYS A 258 -24.80 10.16 -3.00
C CYS A 258 -24.38 11.20 -1.96
N ASN A 259 -23.26 11.91 -2.18
CA ASN A 259 -22.80 12.95 -1.27
C ASN A 259 -23.76 14.14 -1.24
N LEU A 260 -24.25 14.60 -2.40
CA LEU A 260 -25.21 15.70 -2.48
C LEU A 260 -26.57 15.31 -1.86
N LYS A 261 -27.03 14.07 -2.07
CA LYS A 261 -28.21 13.54 -1.38
C LYS A 261 -28.05 13.48 0.13
N LYS A 262 -26.86 13.13 0.63
CA LYS A 262 -26.58 13.15 2.07
C LYS A 262 -26.58 14.57 2.63
N GLU A 263 -26.06 15.55 1.89
CA GLU A 263 -26.15 16.97 2.28
C GLU A 263 -27.59 17.47 2.33
N ILE A 264 -28.43 17.09 1.34
CA ILE A 264 -29.87 17.40 1.33
C ILE A 264 -30.64 16.65 2.43
N LYS A 265 -30.18 15.45 2.82
CA LYS A 265 -30.76 14.69 3.95
C LYS A 265 -30.33 15.23 5.32
N LYS A 266 -29.15 15.85 5.44
CA LYS A 266 -28.70 16.49 6.70
C LYS A 266 -29.60 17.65 7.15
N THR A 267 -30.45 18.18 6.27
CA THR A 267 -31.45 19.20 6.59
C THR A 267 -32.82 18.65 7.04
N ASN A 268 -33.09 17.34 6.93
CA ASN A 268 -34.37 16.72 7.28
C ASN A 268 -34.10 15.39 8.02
N ASP A 269 -34.21 15.39 9.34
CA ASP A 269 -33.63 14.35 10.20
C ASP A 269 -34.60 13.20 10.60
N GLN A 270 -34.00 12.04 10.95
CA GLN A 270 -34.45 10.93 11.84
C GLN A 270 -35.03 9.56 11.36
N SER A 271 -34.44 8.51 11.96
CA SER A 271 -34.88 7.10 12.26
C SER A 271 -34.63 5.99 11.21
N ILE A 272 -34.48 4.67 11.47
CA ILE A 272 -33.79 3.72 12.43
C ILE A 272 -33.93 2.33 11.71
N ASP A 273 -32.90 1.46 11.70
CA ASP A 273 -32.90 0.10 11.08
C ASP A 273 -32.68 -1.05 12.10
N ILE A 274 -33.20 -2.25 11.81
CA ILE A 274 -32.96 -3.56 12.48
C ILE A 274 -32.41 -4.59 11.46
N PRO A 275 -31.46 -5.50 11.81
CA PRO A 275 -30.77 -6.39 10.86
C PRO A 275 -31.21 -7.88 10.91
N THR A 276 -30.97 -8.63 9.84
CA THR A 276 -30.99 -10.11 9.83
C THR A 276 -29.87 -10.75 8.98
N ASN A 277 -29.33 -11.86 9.51
CA ASN A 277 -28.31 -12.78 8.96
C ASN A 277 -28.86 -13.59 7.76
N SER A 278 -28.15 -14.36 6.92
CA SER A 278 -27.18 -15.44 7.23
C SER A 278 -26.75 -16.23 5.96
N ILE A 279 -25.60 -16.91 6.07
CA ILE A 279 -25.21 -18.25 5.53
C ILE A 279 -24.59 -18.42 4.12
N SER A 280 -23.55 -19.25 4.19
CA SER A 280 -22.55 -19.83 3.28
C SER A 280 -23.06 -20.89 2.31
N ASP A 281 -22.23 -21.25 1.31
CA ASP A 281 -22.10 -22.64 0.82
C ASP A 281 -20.74 -22.88 0.14
N ASP A 282 -20.10 -23.99 0.52
CA ASP A 282 -18.84 -24.55 0.00
C ASP A 282 -19.21 -25.76 -0.89
N ASN A 283 -18.50 -26.01 -2.00
CA ASN A 283 -18.63 -27.26 -2.75
C ASN A 283 -17.29 -27.66 -3.37
N SER A 284 -16.74 -28.78 -2.88
CA SER A 284 -15.52 -29.43 -3.38
C SER A 284 -15.87 -30.65 -4.25
N ILE A 285 -15.21 -30.79 -5.40
CA ILE A 285 -15.28 -31.97 -6.28
C ILE A 285 -13.97 -32.75 -6.22
N ASN A 286 -14.12 -34.07 -6.18
CA ASN A 286 -13.14 -35.10 -5.89
C ASN A 286 -12.52 -35.68 -7.18
N LEU A 287 -11.19 -35.92 -7.23
CA LEU A 287 -10.49 -36.62 -8.34
C LEU A 287 -9.29 -37.42 -7.80
N LYS A 288 -9.01 -38.54 -8.46
CA LYS A 288 -8.33 -39.79 -8.02
C LYS A 288 -6.97 -39.62 -7.31
N ASN A 289 -6.81 -40.31 -6.17
CA ASN A 289 -5.83 -40.06 -5.10
C ASN A 289 -4.56 -40.94 -5.04
N SER A 290 -4.31 -41.90 -5.94
CA SER A 290 -3.31 -42.94 -5.65
C SER A 290 -1.84 -42.65 -6.04
N ASP A 291 -1.55 -41.68 -6.90
CA ASP A 291 -0.18 -41.54 -7.49
C ASP A 291 0.66 -40.39 -6.90
N TYR A 292 0.04 -39.55 -6.06
CA TYR A 292 0.69 -38.37 -5.47
C TYR A 292 0.95 -38.51 -3.97
N GLU A 293 0.32 -39.48 -3.30
CA GLU A 293 0.36 -39.60 -1.84
C GLU A 293 1.78 -39.81 -1.32
N ASP A 294 2.56 -40.69 -1.96
CA ASP A 294 3.96 -40.92 -1.61
C ASP A 294 4.83 -39.67 -1.80
N LYS A 295 4.60 -38.90 -2.87
CA LYS A 295 5.33 -37.66 -3.16
C LYS A 295 4.98 -36.57 -2.15
N LEU A 296 3.69 -36.43 -1.81
CA LEU A 296 3.22 -35.49 -0.78
C LEU A 296 3.76 -35.85 0.59
N LEU A 297 3.78 -37.15 0.94
CA LEU A 297 4.36 -37.64 2.18
C LEU A 297 5.87 -37.38 2.22
N TRP A 298 6.55 -37.58 1.08
CA TRP A 298 7.97 -37.26 0.95
C TRP A 298 8.23 -35.78 1.23
N LEU A 299 7.45 -34.87 0.62
CA LEU A 299 7.58 -33.41 0.78
C LEU A 299 7.35 -32.92 2.21
N LYS A 300 6.53 -33.63 3.00
CA LYS A 300 6.27 -33.31 4.41
C LYS A 300 7.44 -33.63 5.33
N ASN A 301 8.25 -34.62 4.94
CA ASN A 301 9.29 -35.19 5.82
C ASN A 301 10.71 -34.92 5.32
N ASN A 302 10.87 -34.49 4.06
CA ASN A 302 12.17 -34.35 3.42
C ASN A 302 12.30 -33.00 2.70
N VAL A 303 13.51 -32.44 2.71
CA VAL A 303 13.87 -31.19 2.01
C VAL A 303 15.06 -31.35 1.09
N GLU A 304 15.71 -32.52 1.09
CA GLU A 304 16.84 -32.86 0.24
C GLU A 304 16.64 -34.27 -0.33
N PRO A 305 17.13 -34.56 -1.56
CA PRO A 305 17.88 -33.65 -2.44
C PRO A 305 17.03 -32.55 -3.10
N ILE A 306 17.61 -31.36 -3.29
CA ILE A 306 16.90 -30.20 -3.88
C ILE A 306 16.24 -30.49 -5.24
N GLN A 307 16.87 -31.31 -6.10
CA GLN A 307 16.29 -31.68 -7.40
C GLN A 307 15.00 -32.48 -7.21
N THR A 308 15.03 -33.49 -6.33
CA THR A 308 13.85 -34.30 -6.00
C THR A 308 12.76 -33.45 -5.35
N LEU A 309 13.13 -32.54 -4.45
CA LEU A 309 12.20 -31.58 -3.84
C LEU A 309 11.49 -30.76 -4.91
N GLN A 310 12.23 -30.15 -5.84
CA GLN A 310 11.64 -29.34 -6.91
C GLN A 310 10.76 -30.17 -7.86
N THR A 311 11.20 -31.37 -8.25
CA THR A 311 10.41 -32.27 -9.10
C THR A 311 9.09 -32.64 -8.43
N PHE A 312 9.13 -33.13 -7.19
CA PHE A 312 7.91 -33.51 -6.48
C PHE A 312 7.03 -32.29 -6.17
N TRP A 313 7.62 -31.12 -5.93
CA TRP A 313 6.89 -29.88 -5.75
C TRP A 313 6.03 -29.56 -6.98
N ILE A 314 6.65 -29.57 -8.17
CA ILE A 314 5.98 -29.31 -9.45
C ILE A 314 4.87 -30.34 -9.69
N GLU A 315 5.18 -31.63 -9.53
CA GLU A 315 4.23 -32.72 -9.81
C GLU A 315 3.02 -32.73 -8.88
N THR A 316 3.17 -32.22 -7.65
CA THR A 316 2.09 -32.20 -6.64
C THR A 316 1.36 -30.88 -6.54
N MET A 317 1.70 -29.88 -7.36
CA MET A 317 1.16 -28.51 -7.28
C MET A 317 -0.37 -28.48 -7.29
N GLU A 318 -1.00 -29.14 -8.28
CA GLU A 318 -2.47 -29.15 -8.39
C GLU A 318 -3.16 -29.72 -7.15
N TYR A 319 -2.52 -30.67 -6.46
CA TYR A 319 -3.06 -31.25 -5.24
C TYR A 319 -2.89 -30.29 -4.06
N ARG A 320 -1.69 -29.70 -3.91
CA ARG A 320 -1.39 -28.75 -2.82
C ARG A 320 -2.29 -27.52 -2.89
N GLN A 321 -2.56 -27.00 -4.10
CA GLN A 321 -3.40 -25.81 -4.27
C GLN A 321 -4.88 -26.05 -3.95
N LYS A 322 -5.39 -27.27 -4.15
CA LYS A 322 -6.79 -27.61 -3.86
C LYS A 322 -7.08 -27.69 -2.36
N LYS A 323 -6.05 -27.94 -1.54
CA LYS A 323 -6.18 -27.98 -0.09
C LYS A 323 -6.09 -26.56 0.49
N LYS A 324 -7.12 -26.16 1.25
CA LYS A 324 -7.12 -24.91 2.05
C LYS A 324 -6.28 -25.05 3.34
N GLU A 325 -5.13 -25.73 3.29
CA GLU A 325 -4.26 -25.94 4.44
C GLU A 325 -3.08 -24.94 4.41
N ASN A 326 -2.48 -24.64 5.58
CA ASN A 326 -1.31 -23.76 5.65
C ASN A 326 -0.08 -24.48 5.09
N LEU A 327 0.24 -24.20 3.81
CA LEU A 327 1.33 -24.88 3.09
C LEU A 327 2.69 -24.69 3.76
N ILE A 328 2.96 -23.53 4.37
CA ILE A 328 4.26 -23.23 5.01
C ILE A 328 4.52 -24.15 6.20
N GLU A 329 3.49 -24.42 7.01
CA GLU A 329 3.60 -25.29 8.18
C GLU A 329 3.72 -26.76 7.78
N LEU A 330 3.05 -27.16 6.70
CA LEU A 330 3.02 -28.54 6.24
C LEU A 330 4.30 -28.99 5.51
N TYR A 331 4.95 -28.06 4.82
CA TYR A 331 6.07 -28.38 3.92
C TYR A 331 7.34 -27.68 4.37
N PRO A 332 8.26 -28.37 5.08
CA PRO A 332 9.48 -27.78 5.62
C PRO A 332 10.38 -27.17 4.53
N GLY A 333 10.24 -27.60 3.27
CA GLY A 333 10.94 -27.00 2.13
C GLY A 333 10.69 -25.50 1.96
N LEU A 334 9.49 -25.02 2.31
CA LEU A 334 9.14 -23.58 2.25
C LEU A 334 9.82 -22.75 3.35
N GLN A 335 10.25 -23.39 4.45
CA GLN A 335 10.91 -22.72 5.57
C GLN A 335 12.42 -22.56 5.37
N ARG A 336 12.99 -23.20 4.33
CA ARG A 336 14.41 -23.09 3.99
C ARG A 336 14.74 -21.70 3.47
N PRO A 337 16.00 -21.23 3.57
CA PRO A 337 16.43 -19.98 2.95
C PRO A 337 16.14 -19.89 1.45
N THR A 338 16.13 -21.05 0.76
CA THR A 338 15.79 -21.21 -0.66
C THR A 338 14.32 -21.52 -0.92
N GLY A 339 13.46 -21.52 0.11
CA GLY A 339 12.04 -21.85 0.00
C GLY A 339 11.28 -20.94 -0.96
N TYR A 340 11.75 -19.70 -1.17
CA TYR A 340 11.20 -18.81 -2.17
C TYR A 340 11.26 -19.38 -3.60
N ILE A 341 12.20 -20.28 -3.92
CA ILE A 341 12.27 -20.94 -5.23
C ILE A 341 11.03 -21.80 -5.46
N LEU A 342 10.52 -22.47 -4.42
CA LEU A 342 9.30 -23.26 -4.50
C LEU A 342 8.06 -22.37 -4.73
N ILE A 343 8.04 -21.18 -4.14
CA ILE A 343 7.03 -20.15 -4.39
C ILE A 343 7.06 -19.73 -5.87
N GLU A 344 8.25 -19.54 -6.45
CA GLU A 344 8.40 -19.18 -7.86
C GLU A 344 7.94 -20.31 -8.79
N LEU A 345 8.27 -21.57 -8.48
CA LEU A 345 7.83 -22.74 -9.25
C LEU A 345 6.30 -22.85 -9.27
N ASP A 346 5.65 -22.65 -8.11
CA ASP A 346 4.19 -22.65 -8.04
C ASP A 346 3.61 -21.49 -8.86
N PHE A 347 4.17 -20.28 -8.75
CA PHE A 347 3.70 -19.13 -9.52
C PHE A 347 3.85 -19.35 -11.03
N GLN A 348 4.98 -19.90 -11.46
CA GLN A 348 5.24 -20.23 -12.86
C GLN A 348 4.20 -21.22 -13.40
N HIS A 349 3.81 -22.21 -12.59
CA HIS A 349 2.76 -23.13 -12.97
C HIS A 349 1.39 -22.42 -13.11
N LEU A 350 1.04 -21.57 -12.14
CA LEU A 350 -0.23 -20.83 -12.14
C LEU A 350 -0.33 -19.80 -13.27
N TYR A 351 0.79 -19.20 -13.63
CA TYR A 351 0.89 -18.10 -14.58
C TYR A 351 2.07 -18.30 -15.54
N PRO A 352 1.98 -19.26 -16.47
CA PRO A 352 3.06 -19.54 -17.41
C PRO A 352 3.41 -18.31 -18.26
N ASN A 353 4.70 -18.09 -18.47
CA ASN A 353 5.28 -16.95 -19.22
C ASN A 353 5.12 -15.59 -18.54
N LYS A 354 4.78 -15.56 -17.25
CA LYS A 354 4.64 -14.32 -16.46
C LYS A 354 5.76 -14.12 -15.43
N GLU A 355 6.75 -15.00 -15.41
CA GLU A 355 7.77 -15.13 -14.37
C GLU A 355 8.70 -13.91 -14.31
N PHE A 356 8.93 -13.27 -15.46
CA PHE A 356 9.86 -12.16 -15.63
C PHE A 356 9.18 -10.83 -16.03
N LEU A 357 7.85 -10.76 -16.05
CA LEU A 357 7.14 -9.59 -16.58
C LEU A 357 7.42 -8.30 -15.80
N LEU A 358 7.56 -8.37 -14.48
CA LEU A 358 7.97 -7.22 -13.67
C LEU A 358 9.31 -6.66 -14.16
N LEU A 359 10.33 -7.52 -14.29
CA LEU A 359 11.67 -7.13 -14.72
C LEU A 359 11.67 -6.61 -16.16
N ASN A 360 10.88 -7.22 -17.05
CA ASN A 360 10.80 -6.80 -18.44
C ASN A 360 10.10 -5.44 -18.62
N LYS A 361 9.16 -5.09 -17.73
CA LYS A 361 8.36 -3.86 -17.84
C LYS A 361 8.83 -2.72 -16.97
N ILE A 362 9.72 -2.95 -16.00
CA ILE A 362 10.12 -1.91 -15.03
C ILE A 362 10.76 -0.68 -15.70
N ASP A 363 11.56 -0.87 -16.74
CA ASP A 363 12.18 0.25 -17.47
C ASP A 363 11.19 1.03 -18.32
N VAL A 364 10.22 0.34 -18.92
CA VAL A 364 9.11 0.98 -19.64
C VAL A 364 8.28 1.81 -18.66
N PHE A 365 7.96 1.24 -17.50
CA PHE A 365 7.24 1.94 -16.44
C PHE A 365 8.01 3.16 -15.94
N LYS A 366 9.33 3.06 -15.74
CA LYS A 366 10.19 4.17 -15.32
C LYS A 366 10.03 5.37 -16.25
N VAL A 367 10.12 5.14 -17.56
CA VAL A 367 9.95 6.19 -18.58
C VAL A 367 8.54 6.79 -18.53
N GLN A 368 7.51 5.94 -18.45
CA GLN A 368 6.11 6.41 -18.36
C GLN A 368 5.84 7.20 -17.08
N LEU A 369 6.40 6.78 -15.94
CA LEU A 369 6.25 7.46 -14.66
C LEU A 369 6.90 8.84 -14.69
N ILE A 370 8.10 8.98 -15.25
CA ILE A 370 8.76 10.29 -15.40
C ILE A 370 7.91 11.23 -16.25
N LYS A 371 7.43 10.76 -17.41
CA LYS A 371 6.52 11.52 -18.28
C LYS A 371 5.22 11.90 -17.56
N TYR A 372 4.67 10.99 -16.75
CA TYR A 372 3.46 11.23 -15.96
C TYR A 372 3.65 12.35 -14.95
N ILE A 373 4.75 12.30 -14.21
CA ILE A 373 5.10 13.32 -13.22
C ILE A 373 5.21 14.69 -13.90
N ASP A 374 5.88 14.75 -15.05
CA ASP A 374 6.12 16.01 -15.76
C ASP A 374 4.87 16.57 -16.44
N LYS A 375 4.12 15.72 -17.14
CA LYS A 375 2.88 16.11 -17.83
C LYS A 375 1.82 16.63 -16.88
N PHE A 376 1.65 15.99 -15.72
CA PHE A 376 0.61 16.34 -14.75
C PHE A 376 1.11 17.20 -13.59
N ASN A 377 2.40 17.56 -13.58
CA ASN A 377 3.06 18.24 -12.47
C ASN A 377 2.74 17.57 -11.11
N PHE A 378 2.83 16.24 -11.08
CA PHE A 378 2.40 15.45 -9.93
C PHE A 378 3.32 15.67 -8.73
N GLN A 379 2.75 16.11 -7.60
CA GLN A 379 3.51 16.41 -6.40
C GLN A 379 3.39 15.29 -5.37
N PHE A 380 4.54 14.77 -4.93
CA PHE A 380 4.62 13.74 -3.88
C PHE A 380 4.73 14.32 -2.46
N GLY A 381 4.91 15.64 -2.34
CA GLY A 381 5.26 16.32 -1.09
C GLY A 381 6.75 16.68 -1.04
N VAL A 382 7.09 17.69 -0.22
CA VAL A 382 8.44 18.28 -0.16
C VAL A 382 9.49 17.22 0.22
N GLN A 383 9.14 16.28 1.08
CA GLN A 383 10.04 15.22 1.55
C GLN A 383 10.48 14.23 0.45
N HIS A 384 9.82 14.20 -0.71
CA HIS A 384 10.13 13.26 -1.80
C HIS A 384 10.84 13.93 -2.98
N PHE A 385 11.24 15.21 -2.87
CA PHE A 385 11.95 15.93 -3.93
C PHE A 385 13.23 15.19 -4.36
N ASN A 386 14.05 14.76 -3.40
CA ASN A 386 15.27 14.02 -3.67
C ASN A 386 14.99 12.65 -4.32
N THR A 387 13.90 11.99 -3.96
CA THR A 387 13.49 10.71 -4.58
C THR A 387 13.07 10.90 -6.04
N VAL A 388 12.36 11.98 -6.36
CA VAL A 388 12.02 12.31 -7.77
C VAL A 388 13.28 12.68 -8.56
N ARG A 389 14.26 13.35 -7.93
CA ARG A 389 15.55 13.63 -8.56
C ARG A 389 16.33 12.35 -8.89
N GLU A 390 16.45 11.44 -7.93
CA GLU A 390 17.12 10.14 -8.12
C GLU A 390 16.40 9.24 -9.15
N LEU A 391 15.07 9.35 -9.26
CA LEU A 391 14.31 8.67 -10.33
C LEU A 391 14.75 9.12 -11.72
N LYS A 392 14.95 10.43 -11.92
CA LYS A 392 15.29 11.02 -13.23
C LYS A 392 16.78 10.93 -13.54
N ASN A 393 17.61 11.18 -12.53
CA ASN A 393 19.06 11.25 -12.63
C ASN A 393 19.67 10.46 -11.46
N PRO A 394 19.74 9.13 -11.56
CA PRO A 394 20.21 8.29 -10.46
C PRO A 394 21.69 8.52 -10.21
N SER A 395 22.05 8.77 -8.94
CA SER A 395 23.45 8.94 -8.54
C SER A 395 24.26 7.64 -8.66
N LYS A 396 23.59 6.49 -8.56
CA LYS A 396 24.16 5.14 -8.74
C LYS A 396 23.15 4.26 -9.48
N PRO A 397 23.61 3.30 -10.30
CA PRO A 397 22.72 2.30 -10.89
C PRO A 397 21.83 1.63 -9.83
N GLY A 398 20.52 1.54 -10.08
CA GLY A 398 19.53 0.95 -9.16
C GLY A 398 18.85 1.94 -8.22
N ASN A 399 19.39 3.14 -8.01
CA ASN A 399 18.71 4.19 -7.22
C ASN A 399 17.39 4.63 -7.85
N ASP A 400 17.30 4.55 -9.18
CA ASP A 400 16.07 4.80 -9.94
C ASP A 400 14.99 3.77 -9.57
N TYR A 401 15.33 2.48 -9.51
CA TYR A 401 14.40 1.44 -9.07
C TYR A 401 13.99 1.62 -7.60
N LEU A 402 14.92 1.93 -6.71
CA LEU A 402 14.58 2.26 -5.31
C LEU A 402 13.64 3.47 -5.22
N SER A 403 13.84 4.47 -6.08
CA SER A 403 12.98 5.65 -6.16
C SER A 403 11.58 5.30 -6.66
N ILE A 404 11.46 4.42 -7.67
CA ILE A 404 10.17 3.86 -8.10
C ILE A 404 9.46 3.20 -6.92
N LEU A 405 10.15 2.32 -6.19
CA LEU A 405 9.57 1.58 -5.07
C LEU A 405 9.07 2.50 -3.94
N LYS A 406 9.76 3.61 -3.68
CA LYS A 406 9.35 4.62 -2.70
C LYS A 406 8.16 5.47 -3.17
N LEU A 407 8.12 5.81 -4.46
CA LEU A 407 7.12 6.74 -5.02
C LEU A 407 5.82 6.03 -5.43
N LEU A 408 5.89 4.78 -5.86
CA LEU A 408 4.74 4.01 -6.35
C LEU A 408 3.54 4.00 -5.39
N PRO A 409 3.70 3.69 -4.08
CA PRO A 409 2.55 3.72 -3.17
C PRO A 409 1.94 5.12 -3.05
N LEU A 410 2.71 6.19 -3.25
CA LEU A 410 2.26 7.57 -3.07
C LEU A 410 1.40 8.11 -4.22
N LEU A 411 1.38 7.40 -5.36
CA LEU A 411 0.49 7.66 -6.50
C LEU A 411 -0.98 7.41 -6.14
N PHE A 412 -1.24 6.64 -5.07
CA PHE A 412 -2.58 6.29 -4.63
C PHE A 412 -2.96 7.02 -3.33
N GLN A 413 -4.25 7.29 -3.20
CA GLN A 413 -4.82 7.73 -1.93
C GLN A 413 -5.21 6.51 -1.08
N PRO A 414 -4.94 6.52 0.24
CA PRO A 414 -5.33 5.43 1.11
C PRO A 414 -6.83 5.16 1.10
N ILE A 415 -7.20 3.88 1.09
CA ILE A 415 -8.59 3.43 1.08
C ILE A 415 -9.02 3.13 2.52
N THR A 416 -10.25 3.51 2.87
CA THR A 416 -10.83 3.18 4.17
C THR A 416 -11.21 1.69 4.21
N ILE A 417 -10.61 0.97 5.15
CA ILE A 417 -10.79 -0.46 5.41
C ILE A 417 -11.91 -0.63 6.44
N ARG A 418 -12.80 -1.60 6.20
CA ARG A 418 -13.77 -2.06 7.20
C ARG A 418 -13.14 -3.18 8.01
N LEU A 419 -13.20 -3.04 9.33
CA LEU A 419 -12.67 -4.01 10.26
C LEU A 419 -13.79 -4.94 10.73
N ASN A 420 -13.42 -6.16 11.11
CA ASN A 420 -14.36 -7.16 11.62
C ASN A 420 -14.94 -6.76 12.99
N ASN A 421 -14.14 -6.03 13.77
CA ASN A 421 -14.55 -5.59 15.10
C ASN A 421 -15.65 -4.52 15.02
N LYS A 422 -16.69 -4.69 15.83
CA LYS A 422 -17.74 -3.68 16.00
C LYS A 422 -17.34 -2.69 17.09
N ARG A 423 -17.63 -1.41 16.86
CA ARG A 423 -17.41 -0.38 17.88
C ARG A 423 -18.37 -0.61 19.04
N LYS A 424 -17.86 -0.57 20.27
CA LYS A 424 -18.64 -0.80 21.51
C LYS A 424 -19.82 0.18 21.68
N LYS A 425 -19.70 1.41 21.16
CA LYS A 425 -20.67 2.49 21.37
C LYS A 425 -21.94 2.36 20.53
N ASP A 426 -21.83 1.91 19.28
CA ASP A 426 -22.92 1.93 18.31
C ASP A 426 -23.09 0.62 17.54
N CYS A 427 -22.34 -0.44 17.90
CA CYS A 427 -22.34 -1.75 17.25
C CYS A 427 -22.06 -1.71 15.73
N MET A 428 -21.60 -0.57 15.21
CA MET A 428 -21.25 -0.42 13.80
C MET A 428 -19.87 -1.03 13.51
N PRO A 429 -19.63 -1.51 12.28
CA PRO A 429 -18.30 -1.97 11.87
C PRO A 429 -17.27 -0.87 12.13
N SER A 430 -16.19 -1.22 12.82
CA SER A 430 -15.07 -0.31 12.96
C SER A 430 -14.44 -0.09 11.58
N VAL A 431 -13.93 1.11 11.37
CA VAL A 431 -13.26 1.49 10.12
C VAL A 431 -11.91 2.06 10.43
N TRP A 432 -10.95 1.76 9.58
CA TRP A 432 -9.60 2.29 9.66
C TRP A 432 -9.21 2.84 8.30
N ARG A 433 -8.63 4.03 8.28
CA ARG A 433 -8.05 4.62 7.08
C ARG A 433 -6.56 4.75 7.33
N PRO A 434 -5.72 3.94 6.67
CA PRO A 434 -4.27 4.09 6.74
C PRO A 434 -3.86 5.49 6.28
N SER A 435 -2.79 6.01 6.84
CA SER A 435 -2.06 7.16 6.31
C SER A 435 -1.25 6.80 5.07
N LYS A 436 -0.77 7.80 4.32
CA LYS A 436 0.15 7.55 3.19
C LYS A 436 1.45 6.87 3.63
N VAL A 437 1.92 7.18 4.84
CA VAL A 437 3.13 6.57 5.42
C VAL A 437 2.89 5.10 5.73
N GLU A 438 1.76 4.77 6.35
CA GLU A 438 1.39 3.37 6.63
C GLU A 438 1.20 2.56 5.34
N GLN A 439 0.56 3.14 4.32
CA GLN A 439 0.42 2.52 3.01
C GLN A 439 1.78 2.26 2.34
N ALA A 440 2.69 3.23 2.40
CA ALA A 440 4.04 3.04 1.85
C ALA A 440 4.81 1.94 2.61
N ALA A 441 4.75 1.93 3.94
CA ALA A 441 5.40 0.93 4.78
C ALA A 441 4.78 -0.47 4.66
N ALA A 442 3.49 -0.57 4.31
CA ALA A 442 2.82 -1.84 4.03
C ALA A 442 3.19 -2.40 2.65
N PHE A 443 3.59 -1.54 1.70
CA PHE A 443 4.12 -1.97 0.42
C PHE A 443 5.58 -2.44 0.57
N ILE A 444 6.48 -1.53 0.97
CA ILE A 444 7.91 -1.83 1.22
C ILE A 444 8.38 -1.00 2.41
N THR A 445 8.95 -1.67 3.41
CA THR A 445 9.54 -0.98 4.58
C THR A 445 11.04 -0.77 4.38
N PHE A 446 11.51 0.44 4.68
CA PHE A 446 12.93 0.78 4.70
C PHE A 446 13.37 0.96 6.14
N ILE A 447 14.40 0.24 6.56
CA ILE A 447 15.01 0.38 7.89
C ILE A 447 16.51 0.66 7.73
N PRO A 448 17.14 1.43 8.64
CA PRO A 448 18.55 1.76 8.52
C PRO A 448 19.47 0.58 8.83
N ASP A 449 19.09 -0.26 9.79
CA ASP A 449 19.93 -1.34 10.32
C ASP A 449 19.14 -2.64 10.56
N VAL A 450 19.84 -3.77 10.46
CA VAL A 450 19.24 -5.10 10.59
C VAL A 450 18.76 -5.40 12.01
N SER A 451 19.32 -4.73 13.03
CA SER A 451 18.87 -4.87 14.42
C SER A 451 17.41 -4.46 14.63
N GLU A 452 16.89 -3.54 13.81
CA GLU A 452 15.49 -3.10 13.87
C GLU A 452 14.52 -4.13 13.24
N LEU A 453 15.01 -5.12 12.49
CA LEU A 453 14.18 -6.04 11.73
C LEU A 453 13.22 -6.84 12.61
N LYS A 454 13.70 -7.33 13.77
CA LYS A 454 12.89 -8.10 14.72
C LYS A 454 11.81 -7.23 15.38
N THR A 455 12.18 -6.03 15.80
CA THR A 455 11.24 -5.05 16.39
C THR A 455 10.17 -4.65 15.38
N LEU A 456 10.57 -4.39 14.14
CA LEU A 456 9.65 -4.11 13.04
C LEU A 456 8.67 -5.26 12.83
N HIS A 457 9.16 -6.50 12.77
CA HIS A 457 8.34 -7.68 12.58
C HIS A 457 7.28 -7.83 13.68
N ASN A 458 7.69 -7.73 14.95
CA ASN A 458 6.76 -7.79 16.09
C ASN A 458 5.70 -6.68 16.02
N SER A 459 6.10 -5.45 15.69
CA SER A 459 5.16 -4.33 15.54
C SER A 459 4.11 -4.56 14.45
N LYS A 460 4.48 -5.24 13.34
CA LYS A 460 3.55 -5.60 12.26
C LYS A 460 2.58 -6.70 12.71
N ILE A 461 3.04 -7.69 13.50
CA ILE A 461 2.18 -8.71 14.10
C ILE A 461 1.16 -8.05 15.04
N GLU A 462 1.62 -7.25 15.99
CA GLU A 462 0.77 -6.56 16.96
C GLU A 462 -0.28 -5.69 16.27
N LYS A 463 0.12 -4.96 15.23
CA LYS A 463 -0.80 -4.13 14.43
C LYS A 463 -1.84 -4.96 13.71
N ALA A 464 -1.45 -6.07 13.07
CA ALA A 464 -2.39 -6.96 12.41
C ALA A 464 -3.42 -7.51 13.41
N LEU A 465 -2.97 -7.99 14.58
CA LEU A 465 -3.82 -8.45 15.67
C LEU A 465 -4.77 -7.36 16.18
N GLN A 466 -4.28 -6.13 16.38
CA GLN A 466 -5.07 -4.98 16.83
C GLN A 466 -6.25 -4.70 15.88
N PHE A 467 -6.04 -4.86 14.58
CA PHE A 467 -7.07 -4.64 13.56
C PHE A 467 -7.91 -5.89 13.23
N GLY A 468 -7.63 -7.05 13.87
CA GLY A 468 -8.29 -8.32 13.57
C GLY A 468 -7.99 -8.83 12.16
N LEU A 469 -6.77 -8.57 11.69
CA LEU A 469 -6.21 -8.98 10.40
C LEU A 469 -5.10 -10.00 10.63
N THR A 470 -4.70 -10.71 9.56
CA THR A 470 -3.51 -11.56 9.57
C THR A 470 -2.31 -10.80 9.02
N LEU A 471 -1.10 -11.15 9.46
CA LEU A 471 0.13 -10.62 8.90
C LEU A 471 0.24 -11.09 7.44
N GLN A 472 0.36 -10.14 6.52
CA GLN A 472 0.58 -10.46 5.10
C GLN A 472 2.08 -10.40 4.78
N PRO A 473 2.54 -11.12 3.74
CA PRO A 473 3.88 -10.99 3.20
C PRO A 473 4.27 -9.53 2.93
N TYR A 474 5.52 -9.18 3.24
CA TYR A 474 6.04 -7.83 3.02
C TYR A 474 7.54 -7.83 2.69
N VAL A 475 8.00 -6.75 2.05
CA VAL A 475 9.40 -6.55 1.72
C VAL A 475 10.03 -5.56 2.71
N VAL A 476 11.24 -5.88 3.17
CA VAL A 476 12.09 -4.99 3.96
C VAL A 476 13.40 -4.76 3.23
N ILE A 477 13.81 -3.51 3.15
CA ILE A 477 15.12 -3.10 2.64
C ILE A 477 15.89 -2.47 3.80
N VAL A 478 17.01 -3.10 4.16
CA VAL A 478 17.89 -2.68 5.25
C VAL A 478 19.07 -1.91 4.67
N GLY A 479 19.20 -0.65 5.08
CA GLY A 479 20.15 0.29 4.51
C GLY A 479 19.98 0.38 2.99
N SER A 480 21.06 0.06 2.27
CA SER A 480 21.08 0.06 0.80
C SER A 480 21.33 -1.33 0.20
N ASN A 481 21.56 -2.36 1.03
CA ASN A 481 22.23 -3.58 0.58
C ASN A 481 21.48 -4.88 0.89
N GLU A 482 20.74 -4.97 1.99
CA GLU A 482 20.06 -6.22 2.36
C GLU A 482 18.58 -6.14 2.08
N ILE A 483 18.08 -7.09 1.29
CA ILE A 483 16.68 -7.17 0.88
C ILE A 483 16.10 -8.46 1.43
N PHE A 484 14.97 -8.35 2.11
CA PHE A 484 14.24 -9.49 2.65
C PHE A 484 12.79 -9.46 2.19
N THR A 485 12.30 -10.59 1.71
CA THR A 485 10.86 -10.85 1.63
C THR A 485 10.48 -11.69 2.83
N VAL A 486 9.62 -11.14 3.69
CA VAL A 486 9.19 -11.77 4.92
C VAL A 486 7.83 -12.43 4.69
N VAL A 487 7.74 -13.72 4.98
CA VAL A 487 6.51 -14.53 4.86
C VAL A 487 6.31 -15.26 6.17
N ASN A 488 5.26 -14.91 6.91
CA ASN A 488 5.11 -15.28 8.32
C ASN A 488 6.41 -14.96 9.09
N ASN A 489 7.07 -15.96 9.68
CA ASN A 489 8.30 -15.79 10.46
C ASN A 489 9.59 -16.07 9.64
N ILE A 490 9.47 -16.24 8.33
CA ILE A 490 10.58 -16.63 7.44
C ILE A 490 11.10 -15.40 6.70
N TYR A 491 12.42 -15.25 6.67
CA TYR A 491 13.11 -14.14 6.04
C TYR A 491 13.88 -14.63 4.80
N PHE A 492 13.30 -14.45 3.61
CA PHE A 492 14.00 -14.77 2.37
C PHE A 492 14.93 -13.62 1.99
N LYS A 493 16.24 -13.82 2.16
CA LYS A 493 17.27 -12.86 1.72
C LYS A 493 17.43 -12.93 0.20
N LEU A 494 17.34 -11.77 -0.46
CA LEU A 494 17.29 -11.65 -1.92
C LEU A 494 18.33 -10.64 -2.43
N GLU A 495 18.73 -10.80 -3.69
CA GLU A 495 19.87 -10.08 -4.27
C GLU A 495 19.53 -8.63 -4.64
N THR A 496 18.29 -8.35 -5.03
CA THR A 496 17.88 -7.02 -5.49
C THR A 496 16.50 -6.62 -4.96
N PRO A 497 16.21 -5.31 -4.82
CA PRO A 497 14.90 -4.81 -4.41
C PRO A 497 13.76 -5.29 -5.32
N LEU A 498 14.01 -5.36 -6.63
CA LEU A 498 13.02 -5.84 -7.60
C LEU A 498 12.76 -7.34 -7.43
N LYS A 499 13.79 -8.14 -7.13
CA LYS A 499 13.61 -9.55 -6.80
C LYS A 499 12.83 -9.73 -5.49
N GLY A 500 13.08 -8.87 -4.50
CA GLY A 500 12.26 -8.75 -3.27
C GLY A 500 10.78 -8.58 -3.58
N LEU A 501 10.47 -7.53 -4.35
CA LEU A 501 9.11 -7.24 -4.79
C LEU A 501 8.48 -8.40 -5.57
N ASP A 502 9.21 -8.98 -6.52
CA ASP A 502 8.77 -10.10 -7.36
C ASP A 502 8.41 -11.34 -6.54
N VAL A 503 9.31 -11.78 -5.66
CA VAL A 503 9.05 -12.94 -4.77
C VAL A 503 7.87 -12.65 -3.83
N CYS A 504 7.79 -11.44 -3.27
CA CYS A 504 6.68 -11.05 -2.40
C CYS A 504 5.35 -11.09 -3.17
N PHE A 505 5.32 -10.56 -4.39
CA PHE A 505 4.13 -10.59 -5.24
C PHE A 505 3.69 -12.02 -5.56
N LYS A 506 4.64 -12.88 -5.99
CA LYS A 506 4.38 -14.28 -6.33
C LYS A 506 3.81 -15.07 -5.14
N THR A 507 4.25 -14.74 -3.92
CA THR A 507 3.78 -15.36 -2.68
C THR A 507 2.26 -15.26 -2.51
N PHE A 508 1.64 -14.12 -2.86
CA PHE A 508 0.18 -13.95 -2.74
C PHE A 508 -0.61 -14.97 -3.56
N PHE A 509 -0.09 -15.35 -4.73
CA PHE A 509 -0.74 -16.32 -5.60
C PHE A 509 -0.38 -17.76 -5.25
N SER A 510 0.91 -18.06 -5.08
CA SER A 510 1.39 -19.42 -4.81
C SER A 510 0.85 -19.97 -3.49
N LEU A 511 0.69 -19.11 -2.48
CA LEU A 511 0.19 -19.50 -1.17
C LEU A 511 -1.27 -19.11 -0.94
N ASN A 512 -1.94 -18.53 -1.94
CA ASN A 512 -3.33 -18.04 -1.85
C ASN A 512 -3.55 -17.09 -0.65
N ILE A 513 -2.68 -16.09 -0.53
CA ILE A 513 -2.67 -15.10 0.55
C ILE A 513 -3.20 -13.76 0.02
N HIS A 514 -3.96 -13.05 0.84
CA HIS A 514 -4.49 -11.73 0.47
C HIS A 514 -3.41 -10.64 0.48
N TYR A 515 -3.62 -9.56 -0.27
CA TYR A 515 -2.73 -8.40 -0.20
C TYR A 515 -2.85 -7.69 1.16
N PRO A 516 -1.78 -7.02 1.64
CA PRO A 516 -1.86 -6.10 2.76
C PRO A 516 -2.96 -5.07 2.53
N ALA A 517 -3.88 -4.94 3.49
CA ALA A 517 -5.08 -4.12 3.34
C ALA A 517 -4.74 -2.62 3.15
N GLU A 518 -3.64 -2.17 3.73
CA GLU A 518 -3.18 -0.79 3.71
C GLU A 518 -2.70 -0.33 2.32
N SER A 519 -2.14 -1.27 1.56
CA SER A 519 -1.55 -1.03 0.25
C SER A 519 -2.19 -1.90 -0.84
N GLU A 520 -3.41 -2.39 -0.61
CA GLU A 520 -4.11 -3.32 -1.50
C GLU A 520 -4.18 -2.80 -2.94
N GLN A 521 -4.48 -1.51 -3.12
CA GLN A 521 -4.51 -0.84 -4.41
C GLN A 521 -3.14 -0.80 -5.11
N VAL A 522 -2.05 -0.72 -4.35
CA VAL A 522 -0.68 -0.73 -4.90
C VAL A 522 -0.40 -2.12 -5.48
N TRP A 523 -0.78 -3.18 -4.75
CA TRP A 523 -0.62 -4.56 -5.20
C TRP A 523 -1.52 -4.91 -6.39
N PHE A 524 -2.76 -4.41 -6.43
CA PHE A 524 -3.61 -4.55 -7.62
C PHE A 524 -3.04 -3.84 -8.84
N PHE A 525 -2.35 -2.70 -8.66
CA PHE A 525 -1.61 -2.07 -9.74
C PHE A 525 -0.46 -2.96 -10.21
N ILE A 526 0.33 -3.53 -9.28
CA ILE A 526 1.39 -4.50 -9.63
C ILE A 526 0.84 -5.67 -10.45
N GLN A 527 -0.24 -6.27 -9.96
CA GLN A 527 -0.90 -7.41 -10.59
C GLN A 527 -1.32 -7.12 -12.04
N LYS A 528 -2.01 -5.99 -12.25
CA LYS A 528 -2.64 -5.67 -13.54
C LYS A 528 -1.68 -5.05 -14.53
N TYR A 529 -0.80 -4.16 -14.08
CA TYR A 529 0.11 -3.44 -14.97
C TYR A 529 1.37 -4.26 -15.29
N PHE A 530 2.03 -4.81 -14.25
CA PHE A 530 3.28 -5.54 -14.46
C PHE A 530 3.01 -6.97 -14.92
N TYR A 531 2.18 -7.74 -14.23
CA TYR A 531 1.99 -9.17 -14.54
C TYR A 531 0.83 -9.49 -15.50
N ASP A 532 0.05 -8.49 -15.94
CA ASP A 532 -1.15 -8.67 -16.77
C ASP A 532 -2.14 -9.70 -16.21
N ILE A 533 -2.21 -9.85 -14.88
CA ILE A 533 -3.10 -10.82 -14.22
C ILE A 533 -4.42 -10.10 -13.90
N ASN A 534 -5.52 -10.63 -14.43
CA ASN A 534 -6.87 -10.16 -14.13
C ASN A 534 -7.70 -11.37 -13.69
N LEU A 535 -8.13 -11.38 -12.43
CA LEU A 535 -9.01 -12.41 -11.90
C LEU A 535 -10.46 -11.91 -11.90
N LYS A 536 -11.41 -12.84 -12.04
CA LYS A 536 -12.84 -12.52 -11.93
C LYS A 536 -13.23 -12.01 -10.53
N SER A 537 -12.48 -12.44 -9.51
CA SER A 537 -12.62 -12.01 -8.11
C SER A 537 -11.89 -10.72 -7.77
N ASP A 538 -11.16 -10.11 -8.71
CA ASP A 538 -10.44 -8.88 -8.42
C ASP A 538 -11.40 -7.77 -7.99
N LYS A 539 -11.06 -7.09 -6.90
CA LYS A 539 -11.67 -5.80 -6.60
C LYS A 539 -11.33 -4.85 -7.73
N ASN A 540 -12.35 -4.34 -8.42
CA ASN A 540 -12.11 -3.23 -9.34
C ASN A 540 -11.88 -1.97 -8.47
N ILE A 541 -10.67 -1.40 -8.54
CA ILE A 541 -10.27 -0.21 -7.80
C ILE A 541 -10.08 0.91 -8.81
N LEU A 542 -10.92 1.94 -8.73
CA LEU A 542 -10.97 3.00 -9.74
C LEU A 542 -9.62 3.70 -9.93
N SER A 543 -8.93 4.03 -8.84
CA SER A 543 -7.62 4.69 -8.91
C SER A 543 -6.56 3.86 -9.64
N VAL A 544 -6.64 2.53 -9.56
CA VAL A 544 -5.74 1.62 -10.28
C VAL A 544 -6.04 1.68 -11.78
N GLN A 545 -7.31 1.59 -12.16
CA GLN A 545 -7.70 1.67 -13.57
C GLN A 545 -7.35 3.03 -14.19
N THR A 546 -7.61 4.13 -13.47
CA THR A 546 -7.26 5.48 -13.92
C THR A 546 -5.76 5.62 -14.11
N LEU A 547 -4.93 5.18 -13.16
CA LEU A 547 -3.49 5.29 -13.28
C LEU A 547 -2.94 4.46 -14.46
N ILE A 548 -3.42 3.23 -14.64
CA ILE A 548 -3.02 2.38 -15.77
C ILE A 548 -3.36 3.09 -17.09
N ASN A 549 -4.57 3.60 -17.23
CA ASN A 549 -5.00 4.32 -18.43
C ASN A 549 -4.18 5.60 -18.67
N ASP A 550 -3.90 6.38 -17.62
CA ASP A 550 -3.11 7.60 -17.76
C ASP A 550 -1.66 7.28 -18.20
N LEU A 551 -1.06 6.19 -17.70
CA LEU A 551 0.29 5.74 -18.09
C LEU A 551 0.35 5.17 -19.51
N SER A 552 -0.70 4.46 -19.95
CA SER A 552 -0.78 3.92 -21.32
C SER A 552 -0.92 5.02 -22.39
N ASN A 553 -1.43 6.18 -22.03
CA ASN A 553 -1.72 7.30 -22.95
C ASN A 553 -0.66 8.43 -22.88
N ILE A 554 0.59 8.12 -22.53
CA ILE A 554 1.63 9.11 -22.17
C ILE A 554 2.88 9.15 -23.05
#